data_AF-A0A946SJV4-F1
#
_entry.id   AF-A0A946SJV4-F1
#
_cell.length_a   1.000
_cell.length_b   1.000
_cell.length_c   1.000
_cell.angle_alpha   90.00
_cell.angle_beta   90.00
_cell.angle_gamma   90.00
#
_symmetry.space_group_name_H-M   'P 1'
#
loop_
_entity.id
_entity.type
_entity.pdbx_description
1 polymer ?
#
loop_
_entity_poly.entity_id
_entity_poly.type
_entity_poly.pdbx_seq_one_letter_code
_entity_poly.pdbx_strand_id
1 'polypeptide(L)'
;TVTSTWCAPSFGTEAGRWCEVHGTRSSVRVYHRDSDPLHVATAAGGWQATPLASADDPMGHIAFFGAAFAALRSGDALPVTMSDARRNLAIIEAAREATAARKAVEVGK
;
A
#
# COMPACT_ATOMS: atom_id res chain seq x y z
N THR A 1 -0.57 -1.78 -12.24
CA THR A 1 0.88 -1.49 -12.25
C THR A 1 1.30 -1.13 -10.84
N VAL A 2 2.33 -1.78 -10.31
CA VAL A 2 2.91 -1.40 -9.01
C VAL A 2 4.25 -0.74 -9.31
N THR A 3 4.37 0.56 -9.03
CA THR A 3 5.62 1.30 -9.14
C THR A 3 6.07 1.66 -7.73
N SER A 4 7.20 1.13 -7.28
CA SER A 4 7.84 1.57 -6.05
C SER A 4 9.23 2.05 -6.36
N THR A 5 9.49 3.32 -6.04
CA THR A 5 10.82 3.91 -6.07
C THR A 5 11.33 4.07 -4.64
N TRP A 6 12.37 3.32 -4.30
CA TRP A 6 13.12 3.54 -3.06
C TRP A 6 14.11 4.68 -3.30
N CYS A 7 14.12 5.67 -2.41
CA CYS A 7 15.02 6.83 -2.48
C CYS A 7 14.86 7.73 -3.72
N ALA A 8 13.73 7.71 -4.42
CA ALA A 8 13.44 8.77 -5.37
C ALA A 8 13.22 10.08 -4.59
N PRO A 9 13.96 11.15 -4.90
CA PRO A 9 13.63 12.46 -4.35
C PRO A 9 12.22 12.80 -4.82
N SER A 10 11.35 13.15 -3.89
CA SER A 10 10.03 13.67 -4.22
C SER A 10 10.21 15.06 -4.82
N PHE A 11 10.22 15.16 -6.15
CA PHE A 11 10.21 16.45 -6.82
C PHE A 11 8.74 16.87 -7.04
N GLY A 12 8.31 17.99 -6.46
CA GLY A 12 6.96 18.56 -6.64
C GLY A 12 5.97 18.31 -5.48
N THR A 13 4.70 18.63 -5.71
CA THR A 13 3.60 18.58 -4.73
C THR A 13 3.23 17.18 -4.24
N GLU A 14 3.79 16.12 -4.83
CA GLU A 14 3.36 14.74 -4.57
C GLU A 14 4.13 14.02 -3.44
N ALA A 15 5.12 14.67 -2.81
CA ALA A 15 5.88 14.19 -1.65
C ALA A 15 6.42 12.72 -1.71
N GLY A 16 6.41 12.11 -2.90
CA GLY A 16 7.09 10.86 -3.27
C GLY A 16 6.64 9.58 -2.55
N ARG A 17 5.60 9.62 -1.71
CA ARG A 17 5.12 8.45 -0.95
C ARG A 17 3.61 8.40 -0.96
N TRP A 18 3.06 7.80 -2.01
CA TRP A 18 1.64 7.56 -2.13
C TRP A 18 1.34 6.16 -2.66
N CYS A 19 0.13 5.69 -2.37
CA CYS A 19 -0.44 4.49 -2.95
C CYS A 19 -1.72 4.87 -3.68
N GLU A 20 -1.86 4.48 -4.96
CA GLU A 20 -3.05 4.75 -5.76
C GLU A 20 -3.70 3.45 -6.20
N VAL A 21 -5.03 3.42 -6.12
CA VAL A 21 -5.87 2.30 -6.51
C VAL A 21 -6.93 2.81 -7.48
N HIS A 22 -6.95 2.25 -8.68
CA HIS A 22 -7.97 2.54 -9.69
C HIS A 22 -9.04 1.45 -9.66
N GLY A 23 -10.27 1.84 -9.31
CA GLY A 23 -11.47 1.03 -9.48
C GLY A 23 -12.19 1.39 -10.78
N THR A 24 -13.26 0.65 -11.08
CA THR A 24 -14.08 0.87 -12.30
C THR A 24 -14.89 2.17 -12.27
N ARG A 25 -15.12 2.75 -11.08
CA ARG A 25 -15.97 3.94 -10.89
C ARG A 25 -15.24 5.12 -10.25
N SER A 26 -14.13 4.84 -9.60
CA SER A 26 -13.38 5.82 -8.81
C SER A 26 -11.94 5.37 -8.66
N SER A 27 -11.06 6.34 -8.42
CA SER A 27 -9.68 6.09 -8.01
C SER A 27 -9.46 6.70 -6.63
N VAL A 28 -8.61 6.07 -5.85
CA VAL A 28 -8.23 6.50 -4.51
C VAL A 28 -6.73 6.66 -4.47
N ARG A 29 -6.25 7.78 -3.93
CA ARG A 29 -4.83 8.02 -3.67
C ARG A 29 -4.64 8.30 -2.19
N VAL A 30 -3.71 7.57 -1.57
CA VAL A 30 -3.36 7.72 -0.15
C VAL A 30 -1.95 8.26 -0.05
N TYR A 31 -1.78 9.38 0.64
CA TYR A 31 -0.47 9.99 0.91
C TYR A 31 0.05 9.56 2.28
N HIS A 32 1.30 9.13 2.35
CA HIS A 32 1.92 8.73 3.60
C HIS A 32 2.44 9.96 4.37
N ARG A 33 1.89 10.21 5.58
CA ARG A 33 2.30 11.27 6.53
C ARG A 33 2.03 12.70 6.05
N ASP A 34 0.90 12.91 5.38
CA ASP A 34 0.41 14.26 5.05
C ASP A 34 -0.75 14.66 5.97
N SER A 35 -0.88 15.97 6.18
CA SER A 35 -2.07 16.63 6.72
C SER A 35 -3.33 16.38 5.88
N ASP A 36 -3.16 15.97 4.62
CA ASP A 36 -4.24 15.60 3.69
C ASP A 36 -4.01 14.18 3.11
N PRO A 37 -4.29 13.11 3.90
CA PRO A 37 -3.80 11.77 3.62
C PRO A 37 -4.58 10.99 2.56
N LEU A 38 -5.76 11.46 2.13
CA LEU A 38 -6.65 10.69 1.25
C LEU A 38 -7.32 11.57 0.20
N HIS A 39 -7.10 11.25 -1.06
CA HIS A 39 -7.78 11.88 -2.20
C HIS A 39 -8.62 10.85 -2.94
N VAL A 40 -9.80 11.28 -3.40
CA VAL A 40 -10.71 10.46 -4.20
C VAL A 40 -11.03 11.18 -5.51
N ALA A 41 -10.93 10.47 -6.63
CA ALA A 41 -11.40 10.94 -7.93
C ALA A 41 -12.53 10.02 -8.43
N THR A 42 -13.55 10.60 -9.05
CA THR A 42 -14.66 9.85 -9.65
C THR A 42 -14.71 10.10 -11.15
N ALA A 43 -15.43 9.28 -11.90
CA ALA A 43 -15.59 9.49 -13.35
C ALA A 43 -16.15 10.88 -13.72
N ALA A 44 -16.84 11.55 -12.80
CA ALA A 44 -17.48 12.84 -13.00
C ALA A 44 -16.69 14.04 -12.45
N GLY A 45 -15.51 13.83 -11.84
CA GLY A 45 -14.77 14.91 -11.16
C GLY A 45 -13.27 14.65 -10.99
N GLY A 46 -12.54 15.71 -10.62
CA GLY A 46 -11.11 15.63 -10.30
C GLY A 46 -10.84 15.03 -8.92
N TRP A 47 -9.56 14.98 -8.54
CA TRP A 47 -9.14 14.59 -7.19
C TRP A 47 -9.68 15.55 -6.14
N GLN A 48 -10.31 15.01 -5.10
CA GLN A 48 -10.81 15.76 -3.97
C GLN A 48 -10.27 15.17 -2.66
N ALA A 49 -9.70 16.04 -1.82
CA ALA A 49 -9.32 15.74 -0.45
C ALA A 49 -10.53 15.20 0.31
N THR A 50 -10.37 14.03 0.92
CA THR A 50 -11.40 13.37 1.70
C THR A 50 -10.91 13.23 3.14
N PRO A 51 -11.61 13.81 4.12
CA PRO A 51 -11.19 13.72 5.51
C PRO A 51 -11.21 12.26 5.98
N LEU A 52 -10.10 11.80 6.55
CA LEU A 52 -10.06 10.54 7.29
C LEU A 52 -10.57 10.79 8.73
N ALA A 53 -11.34 9.84 9.26
CA ALA A 53 -11.78 9.89 10.65
C ALA A 53 -10.57 9.68 11.59
N SER A 54 -10.12 10.77 12.21
CA SER A 54 -9.12 10.88 13.30
C SER A 54 -7.76 10.19 13.12
N ALA A 55 -6.69 10.96 13.40
CA ALA A 55 -5.29 10.52 13.49
C ALA A 55 -4.98 9.61 14.70
N ASP A 56 -5.97 9.27 15.54
CA ASP A 56 -5.80 8.43 16.73
C ASP A 56 -5.96 6.91 16.45
N ASP A 57 -6.43 6.52 15.26
CA ASP A 57 -6.41 5.11 14.86
C ASP A 57 -4.96 4.74 14.53
N PRO A 58 -4.33 3.73 15.18
CA PRO A 58 -2.90 3.44 15.02
C PRO A 58 -2.55 2.95 13.61
N MET A 59 -2.55 3.79 12.58
CA MET A 59 -2.35 3.36 11.20
C MET A 59 -0.99 2.69 10.98
N GLY A 60 -0.96 1.73 10.04
CA GLY A 60 0.28 1.07 9.62
C GLY A 60 0.75 0.01 10.63
N HIS A 61 2.02 0.07 11.03
CA HIS A 61 2.66 -1.00 11.80
C HIS A 61 2.01 -1.21 13.17
N ILE A 62 1.56 -0.15 13.85
CA ILE A 62 1.02 -0.27 15.21
C ILE A 62 -0.33 -0.99 15.21
N ALA A 63 -1.28 -0.63 14.32
CA ALA A 63 -2.54 -1.37 14.17
C ALA A 63 -2.28 -2.81 13.74
N PHE A 64 -1.34 -3.03 12.81
CA PHE A 64 -1.00 -4.38 12.38
C PHE A 64 -0.50 -5.23 13.56
N PHE A 65 0.45 -4.74 14.35
CA PHE A 65 0.94 -5.48 15.53
C PHE A 65 -0.15 -5.65 16.59
N GLY A 66 -0.99 -4.64 16.82
CA GLY A 66 -2.13 -4.73 17.72
C GLY A 66 -3.10 -5.86 17.31
N ALA A 67 -3.48 -5.89 16.03
CA ALA A 67 -4.34 -6.93 15.46
C ALA A 67 -3.68 -8.32 15.52
N ALA A 68 -2.39 -8.41 15.18
CA ALA A 68 -1.65 -9.68 15.20
C ALA A 68 -1.54 -10.25 16.63
N PHE A 69 -1.18 -9.43 17.63
CA PHE A 69 -1.10 -9.88 19.01
C PHE A 69 -2.48 -10.21 19.60
N ALA A 70 -3.53 -9.48 19.22
CA ALA A 70 -4.88 -9.83 19.62
C ALA A 70 -5.26 -11.22 19.10
N ALA A 71 -5.06 -11.49 17.81
CA ALA A 71 -5.32 -12.79 17.19
C ALA A 71 -4.52 -13.92 17.84
N LEU A 72 -3.23 -13.69 18.15
CA LEU A 72 -2.41 -14.67 18.86
C LEU A 72 -2.93 -15.02 20.25
N ARG A 73 -3.47 -14.03 20.98
CA ARG A 73 -4.04 -14.26 22.32
C ARG A 73 -5.38 -15.00 22.28
N SER A 74 -6.20 -14.72 21.27
CA SER A 74 -7.53 -15.35 21.13
C SER A 74 -7.48 -16.69 20.37
N GLY A 75 -6.38 -17.01 19.70
CA GLY A 75 -6.29 -18.17 18.82
C GLY A 75 -6.98 -17.96 17.47
N ASP A 76 -7.27 -16.71 17.10
CA ASP A 76 -7.89 -16.37 15.82
C ASP A 76 -6.88 -16.38 14.67
N ALA A 77 -7.39 -16.28 13.43
CA ALA A 77 -6.56 -16.12 12.26
C ALA A 77 -5.75 -14.80 12.31
N LEU A 78 -4.47 -14.87 11.95
CA LEU A 78 -3.63 -13.69 11.83
C LEU A 78 -4.12 -12.76 10.70
N PRO A 79 -3.93 -11.43 10.82
CA PRO A 79 -4.31 -10.48 9.79
C PRO A 79 -3.57 -10.67 8.46
N VAL A 80 -2.43 -11.37 8.48
CA VAL A 80 -1.68 -11.82 7.31
C VAL A 80 -1.35 -13.29 7.52
N THR A 81 -1.78 -14.15 6.58
CA THR A 81 -1.48 -15.58 6.65
C THR A 81 -0.06 -15.87 6.18
N MET A 82 0.44 -17.08 6.47
CA MET A 82 1.72 -17.55 5.92
C MET A 82 1.71 -17.61 4.38
N SER A 83 0.55 -17.89 3.78
CA SER A 83 0.39 -17.88 2.32
C SER A 83 0.54 -16.47 1.76
N ASP A 84 -0.08 -15.48 2.40
CA ASP A 84 0.02 -14.08 1.99
C ASP A 84 1.47 -13.58 2.10
N ALA A 85 2.14 -13.92 3.21
CA ALA A 85 3.54 -13.54 3.42
C ALA A 85 4.46 -14.12 2.34
N ARG A 86 4.30 -15.41 2.00
CA ARG A 86 5.09 -16.06 0.93
C ARG A 86 4.83 -15.43 -0.43
N ARG A 87 3.56 -15.15 -0.75
CA ARG A 87 3.19 -14.50 -2.00
C ARG A 87 3.82 -13.10 -2.12
N ASN A 88 3.82 -12.32 -1.04
CA ASN A 88 4.45 -11.01 -1.02
C ASN A 88 5.97 -11.11 -1.26
N LEU A 89 6.64 -12.09 -0.66
CA LEU A 89 8.06 -12.34 -0.91
C LEU A 89 8.32 -12.77 -2.36
N ALA A 90 7.49 -13.62 -2.94
CA ALA A 90 7.62 -14.03 -4.34
C ALA A 90 7.51 -12.84 -5.31
N ILE A 91 6.63 -11.87 -5.02
CA ILE A 91 6.49 -10.64 -5.81
C ILE A 91 7.76 -9.78 -5.70
N ILE A 92 8.30 -9.60 -4.48
CA ILE A 92 9.53 -8.83 -4.25
C ILE A 92 10.71 -9.45 -5.00
N GLU A 93 10.83 -10.78 -4.93
CA GLU A 93 11.90 -11.50 -5.61
C GLU A 93 11.77 -11.42 -7.13
N ALA A 94 10.57 -11.60 -7.68
CA ALA A 94 10.32 -11.43 -9.10
C ALA A 94 10.65 -10.00 -9.59
N ALA A 95 10.36 -8.97 -8.78
CA ALA A 95 10.74 -7.59 -9.09
C ALA A 95 12.27 -7.38 -9.09
N ARG A 96 12.99 -8.01 -8.15
CA ARG A 96 14.45 -8.02 -8.11
C ARG A 96 15.03 -8.68 -9.37
N GLU A 97 14.51 -9.84 -9.75
CA GLU A 97 14.94 -10.58 -10.95
C GLU A 97 14.64 -9.82 -12.24
N ALA A 98 13.42 -9.25 -12.37
CA ALA A 98 13.02 -8.44 -13.51
C ALA A 98 13.95 -7.23 -13.70
N THR A 99 14.35 -6.59 -12.59
CA THR A 99 15.30 -5.47 -12.61
C THR A 99 16.68 -5.92 -13.09
N ALA A 100 17.21 -7.02 -12.55
CA ALA A 100 18.51 -7.55 -12.92
C ALA A 100 18.57 -7.98 -14.40
N ALA A 101 17.50 -8.63 -14.89
CA ALA A 101 17.41 -9.14 -16.25
C ALA A 101 16.89 -8.11 -17.28
N ARG A 102 16.41 -6.94 -16.81
CA ARG A 102 15.75 -5.89 -17.61
C ARG A 102 14.64 -6.42 -18.52
N LYS A 103 13.83 -7.35 -18.01
CA LYS A 103 12.71 -7.95 -18.73
C LYS A 103 11.60 -8.35 -17.76
N ALA A 104 10.42 -8.62 -18.29
CA ALA A 104 9.33 -9.18 -17.50
C ALA A 104 9.70 -10.58 -16.96
N VAL A 105 9.29 -10.87 -15.74
CA VAL A 105 9.46 -12.15 -15.04
C VAL A 105 8.12 -12.54 -14.43
N GLU A 106 7.78 -13.83 -14.52
CA GLU A 106 6.60 -14.40 -13.89
C GLU A 106 6.79 -14.46 -12.37
N VAL A 107 5.74 -14.13 -11.61
CA VAL A 107 5.79 -14.25 -10.15
C VAL A 107 5.65 -15.73 -9.78
N GLY A 108 6.61 -16.24 -9.02
CA GLY A 108 6.57 -17.59 -8.48
C GLY A 108 5.33 -17.86 -7.62
N LYS A 109 4.94 -19.13 -7.53
CA LYS A 109 3.82 -19.56 -6.66
C LYS A 109 4.19 -19.53 -5.18
#